data_AF-A0A0G0H2I1-F1
#
_entry.id   AF-A0A0G0H2I1-F1
#
_cell.length_a   1.000
_cell.length_b   1.000
_cell.length_c   1.000
_cell.angle_alpha   90.00
_cell.angle_beta   90.00
_cell.angle_gamma   90.00
#
_symmetry.space_group_name_H-M   'P 1'
#
loop_
_entity.id
_entity.type
_entity.pdbx_description
1 polymer ?
#
loop_
_entity_poly.entity_id
_entity_poly.type
_entity_poly.pdbx_seq_one_letter_code
_entity_poly.pdbx_strand_id
1 'polypeptide(L)'
;GAPEPKTKMQWALYCCDELTGLIVAVALVKPDKKLSSVTVDSVMKKWNSTSFAAGVDRKQIKECEPRLGIPLEEFVGIALSAMQAIHEDLGL
;
A
#
# COMPACT_ATOMS: atom_id res chain seq x y z
N GLY A 1 16.56 -0.18 -15.98
CA GLY A 1 15.30 0.06 -15.26
C GLY A 1 14.23 -0.83 -15.85
N ALA A 2 13.27 -1.27 -15.05
CA ALA A 2 12.11 -2.00 -15.55
C ALA A 2 11.37 -1.15 -16.60
N PRO A 3 10.77 -1.78 -17.63
CA PRO A 3 9.99 -1.05 -18.64
C PRO A 3 8.76 -0.39 -18.01
N GLU A 4 8.36 0.77 -18.53
CA GLU A 4 7.15 1.47 -18.09
C GLU A 4 5.90 0.59 -18.23
N PRO A 5 5.02 0.54 -17.21
CA PRO A 5 3.77 -0.20 -17.29
C PRO A 5 2.88 0.23 -18.47
N LYS A 6 2.33 -0.74 -19.21
CA LYS A 6 1.46 -0.48 -20.38
C LYS A 6 0.03 -0.95 -20.20
N THR A 7 -0.18 -1.96 -19.37
CA THR A 7 -1.49 -2.57 -19.11
C THR A 7 -1.99 -2.23 -17.71
N LYS A 8 -3.31 -2.32 -17.48
CA LYS A 8 -3.89 -2.14 -16.14
C LYS A 8 -3.27 -3.07 -15.10
N MET A 9 -2.97 -4.32 -15.47
CA MET A 9 -2.33 -5.27 -14.57
C MET A 9 -0.91 -4.84 -14.17
N GLN A 10 -0.12 -4.36 -15.13
CA GLN A 10 1.22 -3.84 -14.84
C GLN A 10 1.16 -2.58 -13.97
N TRP A 11 0.22 -1.68 -14.22
CA TRP A 11 -0.01 -0.51 -13.37
C TRP A 11 -0.45 -0.90 -11.96
N ALA A 12 -1.32 -1.90 -11.81
CA ALA A 12 -1.74 -2.40 -10.52
C ALA A 12 -0.54 -2.95 -9.72
N LEU A 13 0.29 -3.79 -10.36
CA LEU A 13 1.52 -4.32 -9.75
C LEU A 13 2.50 -3.21 -9.37
N TYR A 14 2.69 -2.24 -10.28
CA TYR A 14 3.57 -1.10 -10.05
C TYR A 14 3.11 -0.26 -8.85
N CYS A 15 1.83 0.09 -8.77
CA CYS A 15 1.30 0.88 -7.66
C CYS A 15 1.26 0.10 -6.34
N CYS A 16 0.94 -1.20 -6.37
CA CYS A 16 0.76 -1.98 -5.14
C CYS A 16 2.08 -2.35 -4.47
N ASP A 17 3.18 -2.50 -5.22
CA ASP A 17 4.50 -2.85 -4.68
C ASP A 17 4.91 -1.88 -3.55
N GLU A 18 4.94 -0.58 -3.86
CA GLU A 18 5.23 0.48 -2.89
C GLU A 18 4.18 0.57 -1.76
N LEU A 19 2.90 0.37 -2.09
CA LEU A 19 1.81 0.45 -1.12
C LEU A 19 1.90 -0.66 -0.07
N THR A 20 2.26 -1.88 -0.47
CA THR A 20 2.42 -3.00 0.48
C THR A 20 3.53 -2.70 1.49
N GLY A 21 4.63 -2.11 1.05
CA GLY A 21 5.72 -1.64 1.94
C GLY A 21 5.24 -0.61 2.96
N LEU A 22 4.41 0.35 2.54
CA LEU A 22 3.78 1.31 3.46
C LEU A 22 2.86 0.63 4.47
N ILE A 23 2.00 -0.31 4.03
CA ILE A 23 1.07 -1.04 4.91
C ILE A 23 1.84 -1.88 5.94
N VAL A 24 2.90 -2.58 5.53
CA VAL A 24 3.78 -3.32 6.45
C VAL A 24 4.41 -2.37 7.47
N ALA A 25 4.93 -1.22 7.04
CA ALA A 25 5.50 -0.25 7.97
C ALA A 25 4.46 0.24 9.00
N VAL A 26 3.20 0.45 8.58
CA VAL A 26 2.10 0.80 9.48
C VAL A 26 1.83 -0.31 10.48
N ALA A 27 1.83 -1.58 10.06
CA ALA A 27 1.67 -2.72 10.96
C ALA A 27 2.80 -2.76 12.00
N LEU A 28 4.06 -2.62 11.57
CA LEU A 28 5.24 -2.73 12.43
C LEU A 28 5.32 -1.68 13.55
N VAL A 29 4.66 -0.53 13.40
CA VAL A 29 4.59 0.50 14.44
C VAL A 29 3.37 0.38 15.36
N LYS A 30 2.48 -0.59 15.13
CA LYS A 30 1.41 -0.92 16.07
C LYS A 30 2.00 -1.70 17.27
N PRO A 31 1.42 -1.57 18.48
CA PRO A 31 1.91 -2.30 19.65
C PRO A 31 1.94 -3.83 19.49
N ASP A 32 0.95 -4.38 18.79
CA ASP A 32 0.81 -5.81 18.52
C ASP A 32 1.52 -6.28 17.25
N LYS A 33 1.97 -5.34 16.40
CA LYS A 33 2.62 -5.57 15.11
C LYS A 33 1.79 -6.40 14.13
N LYS A 34 0.46 -6.38 14.24
CA LYS A 34 -0.44 -7.20 13.43
C LYS A 34 -1.11 -6.44 12.30
N LEU A 35 -1.21 -7.07 11.13
CA LEU A 35 -2.00 -6.56 10.00
C LEU A 35 -3.49 -6.44 10.33
N SER A 36 -4.02 -7.32 11.19
CA SER A 36 -5.42 -7.28 11.65
C SER A 36 -5.79 -5.98 12.37
N SER A 37 -4.79 -5.27 12.92
CA SER A 37 -4.97 -4.02 13.67
C SER A 37 -4.71 -2.77 12.83
N VAL A 38 -4.40 -2.95 11.54
CA VAL A 38 -4.25 -1.89 10.55
C VAL A 38 -5.60 -1.60 9.92
N THR A 39 -5.94 -0.32 9.83
CA THR A 39 -7.14 0.19 9.15
C THR A 39 -6.73 1.14 8.02
N VAL A 40 -7.62 1.32 7.03
CA VAL A 40 -7.42 2.30 5.94
C VAL A 40 -7.07 3.67 6.50
N ASP A 41 -7.82 4.18 7.48
CA ASP A 41 -7.52 5.44 8.18
C ASP A 41 -6.11 5.52 8.75
N SER A 42 -5.61 4.43 9.35
CA SER A 42 -4.27 4.43 9.92
C SER A 42 -3.19 4.49 8.84
N VAL A 43 -3.43 3.85 7.68
CA VAL A 43 -2.56 3.95 6.52
C VAL A 43 -2.63 5.36 5.92
N MET A 44 -3.82 5.95 5.79
CA MET A 44 -4.02 7.30 5.25
C MET A 44 -3.43 8.40 6.16
N LYS A 45 -3.48 8.23 7.49
CA LYS A 45 -2.76 9.13 8.41
C LYS A 45 -1.25 9.09 8.20
N LYS A 46 -0.69 7.88 8.02
CA LYS A 46 0.73 7.68 7.73
C LYS A 46 1.09 8.04 6.28
N TRP A 47 0.11 8.04 5.38
CA TRP A 47 0.28 8.50 4.01
C TRP A 47 0.68 9.98 3.96
N ASN A 48 -0.01 10.80 4.75
CA ASN A 48 0.25 12.24 4.83
C ASN A 48 1.54 12.59 5.58
N SER A 49 2.17 11.61 6.25
CA SER A 49 3.42 11.78 6.99
C SER A 49 4.60 11.36 6.11
N THR A 50 5.13 12.27 5.29
CA THR A 50 6.18 11.92 4.30
C THR A 50 7.48 11.40 4.92
N SER A 51 7.80 11.76 6.15
CA SER A 51 8.93 11.21 6.91
C SER A 51 8.73 9.77 7.36
N PHE A 52 7.48 9.31 7.45
CA PHE A 52 7.16 7.94 7.78
C PHE A 52 7.32 7.06 6.53
N ALA A 53 8.09 5.97 6.68
CA ALA A 53 8.46 5.10 5.55
C ALA A 53 9.04 5.92 4.38
N ALA A 54 10.01 6.78 4.67
CA ALA A 54 10.58 7.73 3.69
C ALA A 54 11.18 7.09 2.43
N GLY A 55 11.44 5.78 2.44
CA GLY A 55 11.86 5.02 1.26
C GLY A 55 10.73 4.69 0.29
N VAL A 56 9.47 4.87 0.68
CA VAL A 56 8.31 4.59 -0.17
C VAL A 56 8.10 5.68 -1.21
N ASP A 57 7.96 5.30 -2.47
CA ASP A 57 7.58 6.22 -3.54
C ASP A 57 6.06 6.45 -3.55
N ARG A 58 5.64 7.52 -2.86
CA ARG A 58 4.24 7.94 -2.80
C ARG A 58 3.69 8.40 -4.16
N LYS A 59 4.53 8.84 -5.09
CA LYS A 59 4.06 9.22 -6.42
C LYS A 59 3.67 7.98 -7.20
N GLN A 60 4.47 6.91 -7.10
CA GLN A 60 4.18 5.61 -7.71
C GLN A 60 2.86 5.03 -7.21
N ILE A 61 2.59 5.05 -5.91
CA ILE A 61 1.31 4.59 -5.37
C ILE A 61 0.14 5.43 -5.92
N LYS A 62 0.32 6.75 -6.03
CA LYS A 62 -0.72 7.69 -6.49
C LYS A 62 -1.08 7.52 -7.97
N GLU A 63 -0.24 6.86 -8.78
CA GLU A 63 -0.59 6.53 -10.17
C GLU A 63 -1.82 5.61 -10.27
N CYS A 64 -2.27 4.96 -9.18
CA CYS A 64 -3.54 4.22 -9.17
C CYS A 64 -4.73 5.07 -9.65
N GLU A 65 -4.77 6.36 -9.31
CA GLU A 65 -5.86 7.26 -9.69
C GLU A 65 -5.89 7.49 -11.22
N PRO A 66 -4.87 8.09 -11.86
CA PRO A 66 -4.92 8.36 -13.30
C PRO A 66 -4.78 7.11 -14.18
N ARG A 67 -4.18 6.01 -13.69
CA ARG A 67 -3.88 4.82 -14.54
C ARG A 67 -4.90 3.71 -14.38
N LEU A 68 -5.45 3.53 -13.18
CA LEU A 68 -6.44 2.49 -12.90
C LEU A 68 -7.87 3.04 -12.77
N GLY A 69 -8.01 4.35 -12.51
CA GLY A 69 -9.30 4.97 -12.22
C GLY A 69 -9.82 4.62 -10.82
N ILE A 70 -8.92 4.22 -9.90
CA ILE A 70 -9.26 3.82 -8.55
C ILE A 70 -8.79 4.93 -7.60
N PRO A 71 -9.69 5.51 -6.78
CA PRO A 71 -9.31 6.47 -5.75
C PRO A 71 -8.25 5.89 -4.79
N LEU A 72 -7.30 6.71 -4.34
CA LEU A 72 -6.20 6.25 -3.48
C LEU A 72 -6.69 5.48 -2.24
N GLU A 73 -7.72 6.00 -1.55
CA GLU A 73 -8.26 5.40 -0.34
C GLU A 73 -8.88 4.02 -0.60
N GLU A 74 -9.59 3.87 -1.73
CA GLU A 74 -10.15 2.59 -2.17
C GLU A 74 -9.02 1.60 -2.53
N PHE A 75 -7.98 2.08 -3.22
CA PHE A 75 -6.80 1.28 -3.55
C PHE A 75 -6.08 0.77 -2.30
N VAL A 76 -5.95 1.61 -1.27
CA VAL A 76 -5.46 1.21 0.07
C VAL A 76 -6.35 0.15 0.69
N GLY A 77 -7.68 0.29 0.62
CA GLY A 77 -8.62 -0.70 1.14
C GLY A 77 -8.49 -2.06 0.45
N ILE A 78 -8.35 -2.08 -0.87
CA ILE A 78 -8.17 -3.31 -1.65
C ILE A 78 -6.87 -4.01 -1.25
N ALA A 79 -5.75 -3.29 -1.24
CA ALA A 79 -4.44 -3.85 -0.90
C ALA A 79 -4.41 -4.37 0.56
N LEU A 80 -4.92 -3.58 1.50
CA LEU A 80 -4.96 -3.96 2.92
C LEU A 80 -5.79 -5.23 3.13
N SER A 81 -6.99 -5.29 2.54
CA SER A 81 -7.87 -6.46 2.67
C SER A 81 -7.24 -7.71 2.07
N ALA A 82 -6.58 -7.58 0.92
CA ALA A 82 -5.84 -8.68 0.29
C ALA A 82 -4.68 -9.16 1.18
N MET A 83 -3.89 -8.25 1.76
CA MET A 83 -2.79 -8.59 2.67
C MET A 83 -3.29 -9.25 3.97
N GLN A 84 -4.41 -8.77 4.53
CA GLN A 84 -5.01 -9.37 5.73
C GLN A 84 -5.50 -10.79 5.49
N ALA A 85 -5.99 -11.10 4.28
CA ALA A 85 -6.43 -12.44 3.91
C ALA A 85 -5.28 -13.47 3.87
N ILE A 86 -4.03 -13.02 3.70
CA ILE A 86 -2.82 -13.86 3.63
C ILE A 86 -1.85 -13.57 4.79
N HIS A 87 -2.32 -13.00 5.89
CA HIS A 87 -1.47 -12.50 6.97
C HIS A 87 -0.55 -13.59 7.57
N GLU A 88 -1.03 -14.83 7.66
CA GLU A 88 -0.24 -15.98 8.12
C GLU A 88 1.02 -16.22 7.24
N ASP A 89 0.88 -16.08 5.91
CA ASP A 89 1.99 -16.22 4.96
C ASP A 89 2.99 -15.05 5.05
N LEU A 90 2.51 -13.88 5.46
CA LEU A 90 3.33 -12.68 5.63
C LEU A 90 4.05 -12.63 6.99
N GLY A 91 3.69 -13.50 7.94
CA GLY A 91 4.22 -13.49 9.30
C GLY A 91 3.85 -12.24 10.10
N LEU A 92 2.74 -11.58 9.74
CA LEU A 92 2.24 -10.32 10.29
C LEU A 92 0.75 -10.40 10.62
#